data_AF-A0A959ABD0-F1
#
_entry.id   AF-A0A959ABD0-F1
#
_cell.length_a   1.000
_cell.length_b   1.000
_cell.length_c   1.000
_cell.angle_alpha   90.00
_cell.angle_beta   90.00
_cell.angle_gamma   90.00
#
_symmetry.space_group_name_H-M   'P 1'
#
loop_
_entity.id
_entity.type
_entity.pdbx_description
1 polymer ?
#
loop_
_entity_poly.entity_id
_entity_poly.type
_entity_poly.pdbx_seq_one_letter_code
_entity_poly.pdbx_strand_id
1 'polypeptide(L)'
;MALEIFVSKKGTKVVTASSLFSALKLPVRQYGSLVRRWLRDVYEFKEGIRKPQAYRDFAKRPRPGEPIEDYFISLELAKLIALRTNSKSKLKYARMLDLAASNGQMNLFQHAA
;
A
#
# COMPACT_ATOMS: atom_id res chain seq x y z
N MET A 1 9.08 -11.50 -3.42
CA MET A 1 7.72 -11.79 -2.92
C MET A 1 6.71 -11.15 -3.84
N ALA A 2 5.68 -11.90 -4.25
CA ALA A 2 4.51 -11.29 -4.89
C ALA A 2 3.74 -10.47 -3.83
N LEU A 3 3.28 -9.27 -4.18
CA LEU A 3 2.46 -8.46 -3.31
C LEU A 3 1.01 -8.88 -3.50
N GLU A 4 0.43 -9.50 -2.47
CA GLU A 4 -0.94 -10.01 -2.50
C GLU A 4 -1.97 -8.88 -2.29
N ILE A 5 -3.02 -8.90 -3.11
CA ILE A 5 -4.15 -7.97 -3.01
C ILE A 5 -5.37 -8.75 -2.52
N PHE A 6 -5.89 -8.33 -1.37
CA PHE A 6 -7.11 -8.85 -0.79
C PHE A 6 -8.31 -8.03 -1.26
N VAL A 7 -9.44 -8.69 -1.44
CA VAL A 7 -10.71 -8.05 -1.79
C VAL A 7 -11.73 -8.34 -0.69
N SER A 8 -12.29 -7.30 -0.09
CA SER A 8 -13.36 -7.46 0.89
C SER A 8 -14.66 -7.90 0.22
N LYS A 9 -15.63 -8.38 1.02
CA LYS A 9 -16.98 -8.71 0.54
C LYS A 9 -17.68 -7.54 -0.19
N LYS A 10 -17.29 -6.29 0.11
CA LYS A 10 -17.83 -5.07 -0.50
C LYS A 10 -17.03 -4.59 -1.72
N GLY A 11 -16.05 -5.38 -2.19
CA GLY A 11 -15.20 -5.03 -3.34
C GLY A 11 -14.01 -4.12 -3.01
N THR A 12 -13.88 -3.61 -1.78
CA THR A 12 -12.70 -2.83 -1.37
C THR A 12 -11.44 -3.67 -1.49
N LYS A 13 -10.46 -3.18 -2.26
CA LYS A 13 -9.16 -3.83 -2.44
C LYS A 13 -8.13 -3.26 -1.48
N VAL A 14 -7.36 -4.13 -0.83
CA VAL A 14 -6.33 -3.77 0.15
C VAL A 14 -5.11 -4.68 0.02
N VAL A 15 -3.97 -4.24 0.53
CA VAL A 15 -2.78 -5.08 0.78
C VAL A 15 -2.51 -5.13 2.26
N THR A 16 -1.57 -5.97 2.72
CA THR A 16 -1.11 -5.92 4.11
C THR A 16 0.18 -5.11 4.22
N ALA A 17 0.39 -4.46 5.37
CA ALA A 17 1.61 -3.72 5.65
C ALA A 17 2.83 -4.65 5.57
N SER A 18 2.71 -5.85 6.15
CA SER A 18 3.71 -6.91 6.09
C SER A 18 4.09 -7.32 4.65
N SER A 19 3.11 -7.50 3.76
CA SER A 19 3.36 -7.90 2.37
C SER A 19 3.97 -6.75 1.56
N LEU A 20 3.47 -5.52 1.72
CA LEU A 20 4.02 -4.32 1.09
C LEU A 20 5.47 -4.07 1.53
N PHE A 21 5.75 -4.19 2.83
CA PHE A 21 7.08 -4.02 3.39
C PHE A 21 8.08 -5.03 2.81
N SER A 22 7.67 -6.30 2.76
CA SER A 22 8.48 -7.39 2.21
C SER A 22 8.71 -7.23 0.71
N ALA A 23 7.67 -6.83 -0.03
CA ALA A 23 7.72 -6.54 -1.46
C ALA A 23 8.72 -5.40 -1.77
N LEU A 24 8.71 -4.35 -0.96
CA LEU A 24 9.63 -3.22 -1.08
C LEU A 24 11.06 -3.54 -0.59
N LYS A 25 11.32 -4.74 -0.08
CA LYS A 25 12.64 -5.19 0.41
C LYS A 25 13.25 -4.22 1.44
N LEU A 26 12.41 -3.75 2.37
CA LEU A 26 12.83 -2.80 3.40
C LEU A 26 13.56 -3.49 4.56
N PRO A 27 14.36 -2.76 5.36
CA PRO A 27 15.15 -3.37 6.43
C PRO A 27 14.26 -3.97 7.54
N VAL A 28 14.21 -5.29 7.66
CA VAL A 28 13.30 -6.04 8.57
C VAL A 28 13.28 -5.52 10.00
N ARG A 29 14.46 -5.17 10.55
CA ARG A 29 14.60 -4.64 11.93
C ARG A 29 13.83 -3.34 12.17
N GLN A 30 13.45 -2.63 11.11
CA GLN A 30 12.77 -1.33 11.19
C GLN A 30 11.26 -1.42 10.97
N TYR A 31 10.68 -2.62 10.77
CA TYR A 31 9.27 -2.82 10.42
C TYR A 31 8.32 -1.97 11.26
N GLY A 32 8.34 -2.15 12.59
CA GLY A 32 7.40 -1.46 13.47
C GLY A 32 7.56 0.07 13.46
N SER A 33 8.77 0.59 13.25
CA SER A 33 9.01 2.04 13.16
C SER A 33 8.57 2.63 11.82
N LEU A 34 8.81 1.92 10.72
CA LEU A 34 8.45 2.35 9.37
C LEU A 34 6.95 2.28 9.15
N VAL A 35 6.28 1.21 9.60
CA VAL A 35 4.82 1.11 9.52
C VAL A 35 4.15 2.20 10.36
N ARG A 36 4.60 2.44 11.60
CA ARG A 36 4.09 3.58 12.40
C ARG A 36 4.27 4.93 11.70
N ARG A 37 5.39 5.12 10.99
CA ARG A 37 5.61 6.32 10.16
C ARG A 37 4.60 6.37 9.04
N TRP A 38 4.42 5.28 8.28
CA TRP A 38 3.46 5.23 7.18
C TRP A 38 2.05 5.63 7.58
N LEU A 39 1.61 5.24 8.77
CA LEU A 39 0.26 5.54 9.25
C LEU A 39 0.10 6.97 9.81
N ARG A 40 1.19 7.72 9.99
CA ARG A 40 1.21 9.06 10.60
C ARG A 40 1.73 10.17 9.68
N ASP A 41 2.33 9.78 8.56
CA ASP A 41 2.92 10.70 7.60
C ASP A 41 1.86 11.45 6.77
N VAL A 42 2.29 12.44 6.01
CA VAL A 42 1.43 13.23 5.12
C VAL A 42 1.59 12.75 3.68
N TYR A 43 0.50 12.48 2.99
CA TYR A 43 0.51 12.05 1.59
C TYR A 43 -0.44 12.89 0.75
N GLU A 44 -0.15 12.93 -0.55
CA GLU A 44 -0.99 13.54 -1.58
C GLU A 44 -1.98 12.48 -2.09
N PHE A 45 -3.13 12.38 -1.41
CA PHE A 45 -4.24 11.55 -1.88
C PHE A 45 -4.96 12.27 -3.03
N LYS A 46 -5.81 11.55 -3.78
CA LYS A 46 -6.61 12.12 -4.88
C LYS A 46 -7.46 13.32 -4.46
N GLU A 47 -7.93 13.31 -3.22
CA GLU A 47 -8.78 14.38 -2.66
C GLU A 47 -7.96 15.52 -2.01
N GLY A 48 -6.63 15.40 -1.97
CA GLY A 48 -5.74 16.41 -1.42
C GLY A 48 -4.70 15.86 -0.44
N ILE A 49 -3.93 16.79 0.12
CA ILE A 49 -2.82 16.50 1.02
C ILE A 49 -3.34 16.29 2.44
N ARG A 50 -3.19 15.08 2.98
CA ARG A 50 -3.67 14.73 4.34
C ARG A 50 -2.89 13.56 4.94
N LYS A 51 -3.14 13.29 6.23
CA LYS A 51 -2.69 12.07 6.89
C LYS A 51 -3.62 10.89 6.56
N PRO A 52 -3.12 9.64 6.59
CA PRO A 52 -3.96 8.44 6.56
C PRO A 52 -4.98 8.43 7.69
N GLN A 53 -6.20 7.96 7.39
CA GLN A 53 -7.31 7.84 8.32
C GLN A 53 -7.62 6.36 8.57
N ALA A 54 -7.80 6.01 9.84
CA ALA A 54 -8.24 4.67 10.24
C ALA A 54 -9.63 4.36 9.64
N TYR A 55 -9.84 3.11 9.24
CA TYR A 55 -11.04 2.59 8.56
C TYR A 55 -11.35 3.19 7.19
N ARG A 56 -10.49 4.10 6.70
CA ARG A 56 -10.54 4.63 5.34
C ARG A 56 -9.35 4.18 4.52
N ASP A 57 -8.15 4.52 4.97
CA ASP A 57 -6.91 4.21 4.26
C ASP A 57 -6.19 2.99 4.86
N PHE A 58 -6.44 2.69 6.13
CA PHE A 58 -5.88 1.52 6.79
C PHE A 58 -6.78 1.00 7.92
N ALA A 59 -6.61 -0.27 8.27
CA ALA A 59 -7.25 -0.89 9.43
C ALA A 59 -6.32 -1.92 10.07
N LYS A 60 -6.40 -2.10 11.39
CA LYS A 60 -5.62 -3.14 12.09
C LYS A 60 -6.07 -4.52 11.62
N ARG A 61 -5.12 -5.38 11.24
CA ARG A 61 -5.41 -6.78 10.89
C ARG A 61 -5.50 -7.59 12.19
N PRO A 62 -6.60 -8.32 12.44
CA PRO A 62 -6.69 -9.19 13.62
C PRO A 62 -5.70 -10.35 13.45
N ARG A 63 -4.72 -10.41 14.36
CA ARG A 63 -3.75 -11.51 14.48
C ARG A 63 -3.54 -11.84 15.96
N PRO A 64 -4.45 -12.62 16.58
CA PRO A 64 -4.33 -12.98 17.98
C PRO A 64 -3.01 -13.70 18.24
N GLY A 65 -2.26 -13.28 19.27
CA GLY A 65 -1.02 -13.93 19.68
C GLY A 65 0.24 -13.55 18.89
N GLU A 66 0.15 -12.76 17.82
CA GLU A 66 1.34 -12.26 17.13
C GLU A 66 1.90 -11.00 17.84
N PRO A 67 3.22 -10.95 18.11
CA PRO A 67 3.84 -9.84 18.83
C PRO A 67 3.96 -8.57 17.98
N ILE A 68 3.78 -8.68 16.66
CA ILE A 68 3.95 -7.58 15.70
C ILE A 68 2.60 -7.24 15.09
N GLU A 69 2.22 -5.97 15.20
CA GLU A 69 1.00 -5.46 14.56
C GLU A 69 1.12 -5.47 13.04
N ASP A 70 0.06 -5.88 12.36
CA ASP A 70 -0.08 -5.78 10.92
C ASP A 70 -1.35 -5.02 10.57
N TYR A 71 -1.40 -4.47 9.36
CA TYR A 71 -2.47 -3.57 8.94
C TYR A 71 -2.91 -3.92 7.52
N PHE A 72 -4.21 -3.84 7.27
CA PHE A 72 -4.73 -3.69 5.91
C PHE A 72 -4.53 -2.24 5.47
N ILE A 73 -4.07 -2.03 4.24
CA ILE A 73 -3.75 -0.73 3.65
C ILE A 73 -4.47 -0.63 2.30
N SER A 74 -5.16 0.48 2.04
CA SER A 74 -5.80 0.76 0.76
C SER A 74 -4.77 0.80 -0.37
N LEU A 75 -5.18 0.46 -1.61
CA LEU A 75 -4.24 0.47 -2.74
C LEU A 75 -3.65 1.85 -3.00
N GLU A 76 -4.43 2.92 -2.80
CA GLU A 76 -3.97 4.29 -2.92
C GLU A 76 -2.87 4.63 -1.90
N LEU A 77 -3.11 4.35 -0.61
CA LEU A 77 -2.11 4.59 0.42
C LEU A 77 -0.86 3.73 0.20
N ALA A 78 -1.03 2.45 -0.18
CA ALA A 78 0.08 1.57 -0.50
C ALA A 78 0.95 2.11 -1.65
N LYS A 79 0.34 2.69 -2.69
CA LYS A 79 1.04 3.34 -3.81
C LYS A 79 1.87 4.52 -3.31
N LEU A 80 1.26 5.39 -2.49
CA LEU A 80 1.91 6.59 -1.95
C LEU A 80 3.07 6.22 -1.00
N ILE A 81 2.88 5.20 -0.16
CA ILE A 81 3.94 4.61 0.66
C ILE A 81 5.10 4.13 -0.22
N ALA A 82 4.80 3.32 -1.24
CA ALA A 82 5.82 2.74 -2.12
C ALA A 82 6.71 3.84 -2.71
N LEU A 83 6.11 4.86 -3.33
CA LEU A 83 6.80 5.99 -3.96
C LEU A 83 7.71 6.77 -3.00
N ARG A 84 7.32 6.85 -1.72
CA ARG A 84 8.07 7.57 -0.69
C ARG A 84 9.22 6.77 -0.08
N THR A 85 9.29 5.46 -0.31
CA THR A 85 10.40 4.65 0.20
C THR A 85 11.68 4.80 -0.65
N ASN A 86 12.80 4.36 -0.09
CA ASN A 86 14.08 4.21 -0.80
C ASN A 86 14.21 2.84 -1.50
N SER A 87 13.11 2.10 -1.66
CA SER A 87 13.14 0.79 -2.33
C SER A 87 13.52 0.92 -3.80
N LYS A 88 14.46 0.09 -4.27
CA LYS A 88 14.77 -0.05 -5.71
C LYS A 88 13.58 -0.55 -6.53
N SER A 89 12.58 -1.17 -5.88
CA SER A 89 11.39 -1.72 -6.55
C SER A 89 10.16 -0.82 -6.42
N LYS A 90 10.29 0.41 -5.89
CA LYS A 90 9.14 1.29 -5.61
C LYS A 90 8.29 1.59 -6.83
N LEU A 91 8.90 1.88 -7.98
CA LEU A 91 8.16 2.21 -9.21
C LEU A 91 7.35 1.01 -9.73
N LYS A 92 7.93 -0.19 -9.67
CA LYS A 92 7.25 -1.44 -10.05
C LYS A 92 5.98 -1.64 -9.24
N TYR A 93 6.08 -1.57 -7.92
CA TYR A 93 4.92 -1.81 -7.05
C TYR A 93 3.91 -0.65 -7.08
N ALA A 94 4.37 0.60 -7.22
CA ALA A 94 3.47 1.74 -7.39
C ALA A 94 2.58 1.59 -8.64
N ARG A 95 3.17 1.23 -9.80
CA ARG A 95 2.40 0.96 -11.04
C ARG A 95 1.43 -0.20 -10.88
N MET A 96 1.87 -1.30 -10.26
CA MET A 96 1.03 -2.47 -10.03
C MET A 96 -0.19 -2.14 -9.15
N LEU A 97 0.03 -1.36 -8.08
CA LEU A 97 -1.03 -0.92 -7.17
C LEU A 97 -2.00 0.05 -7.85
N ASP A 98 -1.48 0.95 -8.69
CA ASP A 98 -2.29 1.90 -9.45
C ASP A 98 -3.21 1.19 -10.46
N LEU A 99 -2.65 0.25 -11.24
CA LEU A 99 -3.41 -0.58 -12.19
C LEU A 99 -4.48 -1.43 -11.49
N ALA A 100 -4.15 -1.98 -10.33
CA ALA A 100 -5.10 -2.77 -9.55
C ALA A 100 -6.23 -1.93 -8.96
N ALA A 101 -5.97 -0.66 -8.64
CA ALA A 101 -6.95 0.29 -8.12
C ALA A 101 -7.90 0.81 -9.21
N SER A 102 -7.43 0.97 -10.45
CA SER A 102 -8.22 1.46 -11.58
C SER A 102 -9.07 0.39 -12.30
N ASN A 103 -9.18 -0.83 -11.74
CA ASN A 103 -9.90 -1.95 -12.36
C ASN A 103 -9.54 -2.15 -13.85
N GLY A 104 -8.26 -2.02 -14.21
CA GLY A 104 -7.78 -2.33 -15.56
C GLY A 104 -8.16 -1.34 -16.67
N GLN A 105 -8.69 -0.15 -16.36
CA GLN A 105 -8.85 0.89 -17.39
C GLN A 105 -7.50 1.56 -17.70
N MET A 106 -6.72 0.93 -18.58
CA MET A 106 -5.67 1.58 -19.36
C MET A 106 -6.30 2.15 -20.63
N ASN A 107 -6.94 3.33 -20.53
CA ASN A 107 -7.08 4.18 -21.70
C ASN A 107 -5.93 5.19 -21.66
N LEU A 108 -5.06 5.15 -22.69
CA LEU A 108 -4.59 6.30 -23.48
C LEU A 108 -3.17 6.23 -24.10
N PHE A 109 -2.37 5.17 -23.95
CA PHE A 109 -1.05 5.15 -24.62
C PHE A 109 -0.60 3.81 -25.25
N GLN A 110 -1.50 2.86 -25.54
CA GLN A 110 -1.14 1.63 -26.28
C GLN A 110 -1.30 1.71 -27.81
N HIS A 111 -1.53 2.91 -28.39
CA HIS A 111 -1.69 3.09 -29.85
C HIS A 111 -0.71 4.10 -30.49
N ALA A 112 0.45 4.34 -29.88
CA ALA A 112 1.50 5.12 -30.53
C ALA A 112 2.84 4.36 -30.45
N ALA A 113 2.96 3.32 -31.25
CA ALA A 113 4.21 2.75 -31.74
C ALA A 113 3.93 2.07 -33.08
#